data_AF-A0A522DT82-F1
#
_entry.id   AF-A0A522DT82-F1
#
_cell.length_a   1.000
_cell.length_b   1.000
_cell.length_c   1.000
_cell.angle_alpha   90.00
_cell.angle_beta   90.00
_cell.angle_gamma   90.00
#
_symmetry.space_group_name_H-M   'P 1'
#
loop_
_entity.id
_entity.type
_entity.pdbx_description
1 polymer ?
#
loop_
_entity_poly.entity_id
_entity_poly.type
_entity_poly.pdbx_seq_one_letter_code
_entity_poly.pdbx_strand_id
1 'polypeptide(L)'
;MLHSHLDRADMSDQVVADAVSLRLAAAIEAISTASLDLRDRVFGDQWPVVWATRNRIAHGYAFVDLNIIRATVEQDLPQFQAALEAELLNQP
;
A
#
# COMPACT_ATOMS: atom_id res chain seq x y z
N MET A 1 5.20 11.81 -1.07
CA MET A 1 4.00 12.09 -0.23
C MET A 1 3.75 11.02 0.83
N LEU A 2 4.07 9.74 0.63
CA LEU A 2 3.95 8.73 1.70
C LEU A 2 5.12 8.81 2.71
N HIS A 3 6.35 8.94 2.19
CA HIS A 3 7.57 9.09 3.00
C HIS A 3 7.58 10.31 3.94
N SER A 4 6.93 11.42 3.57
CA SER A 4 6.92 12.66 4.36
C SER A 4 6.14 12.55 5.68
N HIS A 5 5.35 11.49 5.86
CA HIS A 5 4.63 11.25 7.12
C HIS A 5 5.45 10.41 8.11
N LEU A 6 6.38 9.58 7.64
CA LEU A 6 7.29 8.80 8.48
C LEU A 6 8.38 9.66 9.14
N ASP A 7 8.69 10.81 8.54
CA ASP A 7 9.69 11.77 9.04
C ASP A 7 9.17 12.69 10.17
N ARG A 8 7.85 12.72 10.45
CA ARG A 8 7.24 13.66 11.41
C ARG A 8 6.79 13.05 12.73
N ALA A 9 6.56 11.73 12.78
CA ALA A 9 6.23 10.99 14.01
C ALA A 9 6.27 9.47 13.77
N ASP A 10 6.61 8.71 14.82
CA ASP A 10 6.60 7.24 14.81
C ASP A 10 5.17 6.72 14.58
N MET A 11 5.01 5.62 13.84
CA MET A 11 3.74 4.90 13.68
C MET A 11 3.15 4.39 15.00
N SER A 12 3.78 4.65 16.15
CA SER A 12 3.17 4.53 17.48
C SER A 12 2.07 5.58 17.72
N ASP A 13 2.07 6.68 16.96
CA ASP A 13 0.98 7.66 16.94
C ASP A 13 -0.17 7.12 16.09
N GLN A 14 -1.32 6.92 16.74
CA GLN A 14 -2.53 6.39 16.10
C GLN A 14 -2.98 7.27 14.92
N VAL A 15 -2.80 8.59 14.97
CA VAL A 15 -3.17 9.49 13.87
C VAL A 15 -2.27 9.26 12.65
N VAL A 16 -0.99 8.99 12.87
CA VAL A 16 -0.03 8.69 11.79
C VAL A 16 -0.32 7.32 11.19
N ALA A 17 -0.53 6.31 12.04
CA ALA A 17 -0.90 4.97 11.59
C ALA A 17 -2.20 4.98 10.80
N ASP A 18 -3.17 5.80 11.22
CA ASP A 18 -4.41 5.99 10.50
C ASP A 18 -4.16 6.66 9.14
N ALA A 19 -3.47 7.80 9.11
CA ALA A 19 -3.19 8.50 7.86
C ALA A 19 -2.46 7.61 6.83
N VAL A 20 -1.51 6.77 7.28
CA VAL A 20 -0.78 5.84 6.42
C VAL A 20 -1.69 4.73 5.89
N SER A 21 -2.49 4.10 6.76
CA SER A 21 -3.40 3.03 6.38
C SER A 21 -4.42 3.49 5.34
N LEU A 22 -5.02 4.67 5.56
CA LEU A 22 -6.00 5.24 4.63
C LEU A 22 -5.38 5.51 3.25
N ARG A 23 -4.15 6.04 3.22
CA ARG A 23 -3.43 6.33 1.98
C ARG A 23 -3.01 5.07 1.23
N LEU A 24 -2.60 4.02 1.95
CA LEU A 24 -2.26 2.73 1.36
C LEU A 24 -3.49 2.08 0.71
N ALA A 25 -4.62 2.04 1.42
CA ALA A 25 -5.87 1.51 0.88
C ALA A 25 -6.31 2.27 -0.37
N ALA A 26 -6.23 3.60 -0.37
CA ALA A 26 -6.55 4.43 -1.52
C ALA A 26 -5.63 4.17 -2.73
N ALA A 27 -4.33 3.94 -2.50
CA ALA A 27 -3.40 3.61 -3.57
C ALA A 27 -3.72 2.26 -4.22
N ILE A 28 -4.02 1.23 -3.41
CA ILE A 28 -4.40 -0.10 -3.90
C ILE A 28 -5.73 -0.03 -4.67
N GLU A 29 -6.71 0.74 -4.18
CA GLU A 29 -7.98 0.98 -4.87
C GLU A 29 -7.75 1.60 -6.26
N ALA A 30 -6.91 2.65 -6.35
CA ALA A 30 -6.61 3.29 -7.62
C ALA A 30 -6.04 2.29 -8.65
N ILE A 31 -5.15 1.40 -8.23
CA ILE A 31 -4.60 0.35 -9.08
C ILE A 31 -5.68 -0.66 -9.50
N SER A 32 -6.63 -0.99 -8.64
CA SER A 32 -7.75 -1.87 -8.98
C SER A 32 -8.67 -1.29 -10.08
N THR A 33 -8.67 0.04 -10.25
CA THR A 33 -9.39 0.71 -11.34
C THR A 33 -8.57 0.84 -12.63
N ALA A 34 -7.26 0.52 -12.57
CA ALA A 34 -6.38 0.50 -13.75
C ALA A 34 -6.62 -0.75 -14.62
N SER A 35 -5.95 -0.84 -15.77
CA SER A 35 -6.09 -2.00 -16.67
C SER A 35 -5.66 -3.32 -16.00
N LEU A 36 -6.29 -4.42 -16.43
CA LEU A 36 -5.88 -5.78 -16.03
C LEU A 36 -4.43 -6.04 -16.42
N ASP A 37 -4.03 -5.67 -17.64
CA ASP A 37 -2.67 -5.82 -18.13
C ASP A 37 -1.62 -5.14 -17.24
N LEU A 38 -1.91 -3.95 -16.70
CA LEU A 38 -1.00 -3.27 -15.78
C LEU A 38 -0.87 -4.05 -14.46
N ARG A 39 -2.00 -4.54 -13.93
CA ARG A 39 -2.01 -5.30 -12.68
C ARG A 39 -1.26 -6.62 -12.83
N ASP A 40 -1.47 -7.33 -13.93
CA ASP A 40 -0.80 -8.59 -14.21
C ASP A 40 0.71 -8.39 -14.38
N ARG A 41 1.15 -7.32 -15.05
CA ARG A 41 2.59 -7.02 -15.20
C ARG A 41 3.27 -6.63 -13.90
N VAL A 42 2.62 -5.80 -13.08
CA VAL A 42 3.24 -5.21 -11.88
C VAL A 42 3.13 -6.15 -10.67
N PHE A 43 2.02 -6.86 -10.53
CA PHE A 43 1.72 -7.65 -9.33
C PHE A 43 1.54 -9.14 -9.62
N GLY A 44 1.11 -9.51 -10.82
CA GLY A 44 0.90 -10.91 -11.21
C GLY A 44 0.08 -11.68 -10.18
N ASP A 45 0.63 -12.80 -9.72
CA ASP A 45 0.00 -13.68 -8.73
C ASP A 45 -0.09 -13.11 -7.31
N GLN A 46 0.62 -12.02 -7.01
CA GLN A 46 0.58 -11.33 -5.72
C GLN A 46 -0.62 -10.38 -5.61
N TRP A 47 -1.29 -10.05 -6.72
CA TRP A 47 -2.42 -9.11 -6.71
C TRP A 47 -3.53 -9.47 -5.70
N PRO A 48 -3.96 -10.75 -5.55
CA PRO A 48 -4.94 -11.13 -4.52
C PRO A 48 -4.48 -10.79 -3.09
N VAL A 49 -3.18 -10.89 -2.80
CA VAL A 49 -2.60 -10.54 -1.49
C VAL A 49 -2.63 -9.04 -1.27
N VAL A 50 -2.21 -8.25 -2.27
CA VAL A 50 -2.28 -6.79 -2.25
C VAL A 50 -3.72 -6.31 -2.03
N TRP A 51 -4.69 -6.91 -2.74
CA TRP A 51 -6.11 -6.60 -2.58
C TRP A 51 -6.64 -6.98 -1.20
N ALA A 52 -6.21 -8.12 -0.65
CA ALA A 52 -6.57 -8.55 0.70
C ALA A 52 -6.08 -7.57 1.77
N THR A 53 -4.90 -6.96 1.60
CA THR A 53 -4.39 -5.91 2.50
C THR A 53 -5.33 -4.69 2.53
N ARG A 54 -5.80 -4.22 1.36
CA ARG A 54 -6.79 -3.14 1.28
C ARG A 54 -8.09 -3.52 2.01
N ASN A 55 -8.59 -4.73 1.81
CA ASN A 55 -9.82 -5.19 2.47
C ASN A 55 -9.65 -5.25 4.00
N ARG A 56 -8.49 -5.67 4.48
CA ARG A 56 -8.18 -5.71 5.91
C ARG A 56 -8.15 -4.31 6.53
N ILE A 57 -7.59 -3.33 5.81
CA ILE A 57 -7.62 -1.92 6.23
C ILE A 57 -9.09 -1.41 6.25
N ALA A 58 -9.84 -1.59 5.17
CA ALA A 58 -11.20 -1.05 5.05
C ALA A 58 -12.20 -1.64 6.06
N HIS A 59 -12.07 -2.93 6.40
CA HIS A 59 -13.02 -3.61 7.29
C HIS A 59 -12.56 -3.71 8.75
N GLY A 60 -11.26 -3.64 9.00
CA GLY A 60 -10.70 -3.98 10.30
C GLY A 60 -10.17 -2.80 11.11
N TYR A 61 -10.30 -1.56 10.64
CA TYR A 61 -9.54 -0.41 11.15
C TYR A 61 -9.61 -0.16 12.67
N ALA A 62 -10.71 -0.50 13.34
CA ALA A 62 -10.82 -0.39 14.80
C ALA A 62 -10.11 -1.54 15.58
N PHE A 63 -9.67 -2.60 14.89
CA PHE A 63 -9.14 -3.85 15.45
C PHE A 63 -7.91 -4.40 14.72
N VAL A 64 -7.41 -3.71 13.69
CA VAL A 64 -6.21 -4.13 12.96
C VAL A 64 -5.01 -3.87 13.84
N ASP A 65 -4.22 -4.92 14.08
CA ASP A 65 -2.94 -4.80 14.75
C ASP A 65 -2.03 -3.87 13.93
N LEU A 66 -1.72 -2.71 14.52
CA LEU A 66 -0.88 -1.69 13.90
C LEU A 66 0.52 -2.22 13.57
N ASN A 67 0.97 -3.30 14.20
CA ASN A 67 2.22 -3.97 13.84
C ASN A 67 2.16 -4.61 12.45
N ILE A 68 0.99 -5.12 12.03
CA ILE A 68 0.82 -5.69 10.68
C ILE A 68 0.91 -4.57 9.64
N ILE A 69 0.25 -3.44 9.88
CA ILE A 69 0.33 -2.29 8.98
C ILE A 69 1.76 -1.75 8.93
N ARG A 70 2.42 -1.62 10.08
CA ARG A 70 3.83 -1.23 10.15
C ARG A 70 4.70 -2.16 9.32
N ALA A 71 4.58 -3.47 9.51
CA ALA A 71 5.34 -4.45 8.73
C ALA A 71 5.06 -4.30 7.22
N THR A 72 3.81 -4.15 6.79
CA THR A 72 3.48 -3.93 5.38
C THR A 72 4.08 -2.64 4.82
N VAL A 73 4.07 -1.56 5.60
CA VAL A 73 4.63 -0.26 5.18
C VAL A 73 6.16 -0.30 5.13
N GLU A 74 6.80 -0.98 6.08
CA GLU A 74 8.25 -1.05 6.16
C GLU A 74 8.85 -2.09 5.20
N GLN A 75 8.16 -3.21 4.99
CA GLN A 75 8.69 -4.38 4.28
C GLN A 75 8.15 -4.52 2.86
N ASP A 76 6.84 -4.33 2.66
CA ASP A 76 6.20 -4.65 1.37
C ASP A 76 6.09 -3.42 0.45
N LEU A 77 5.81 -2.27 1.04
CA LEU A 77 5.58 -1.02 0.30
C LEU A 77 6.78 -0.54 -0.52
N PRO A 78 8.06 -0.67 -0.08
CA PRO A 78 9.19 -0.27 -0.92
C PRO A 78 9.24 -1.05 -2.23
N GLN A 79 8.95 -2.36 -2.17
CA GLN A 79 8.94 -3.23 -3.34
C GLN A 79 7.77 -2.91 -4.28
N PHE A 80 6.60 -2.61 -3.70
CA PHE A 80 5.44 -2.12 -4.43
C PHE A 80 5.75 -0.80 -5.20
N GLN A 81 6.41 0.16 -4.56
CA GLN A 81 6.78 1.43 -5.19
C GLN A 81 7.78 1.23 -6.32
N ALA A 82 8.83 0.43 -6.08
CA ALA A 82 9.84 0.14 -7.09
C ALA A 82 9.26 -0.53 -8.35
N ALA A 83 8.31 -1.46 -8.18
CA ALA A 83 7.65 -2.12 -9.30
C ALA A 83 6.82 -1.13 -10.15
N LEU A 84 6.10 -0.21 -9.50
CA LEU A 84 5.32 0.81 -10.20
C LEU A 84 6.21 1.83 -10.91
N GLU A 85 7.31 2.26 -10.29
CA GLU A 85 8.29 3.17 -10.89
C GLU A 85 8.99 2.54 -12.10
N ALA A 86 9.37 1.26 -12.01
CA ALA A 86 9.97 0.53 -13.12
C ALA A 86 9.00 0.42 -14.32
N GLU A 87 7.71 0.18 -14.06
CA GLU A 87 6.70 0.14 -15.11
C GLU A 87 6.49 1.51 -15.77
N LEU A 88 6.48 2.60 -14.99
CA LEU A 88 6.39 3.96 -15.53
C LEU A 88 7.59 4.32 -16.43
N LEU A 89 8.79 3.82 -16.10
CA LEU A 89 10.00 4.02 -16.90
C LEU A 89 10.06 3.13 -18.16
N ASN A 90 9.31 2.04 -18.20
CA ASN A 90 9.25 1.09 -19.32
C ASN A 90 8.08 1.35 -20.29
N GLN A 91 7.29 2.41 -20.10
CA GLN A 91 6.27 2.79 -21.08
C GLN A 91 6.92 3.50 -22.28
N PRO A 92 6.67 3.04 -23.53
CA PRO A 92 7.19 3.66 -24.75
C PRO A 92 6.57 5.03 -25.07
#